data_AF-A0A924FS62-F1
#
_entry.id   AF-A0A924FS62-F1
#
_cell.length_a   1.000
_cell.length_b   1.000
_cell.length_c   1.000
_cell.angle_alpha   90.00
_cell.angle_beta   90.00
_cell.angle_gamma   90.00
#
_symmetry.space_group_name_H-M   'P 1'
#
loop_
_entity.id
_entity.type
_entity.pdbx_description
1 polymer ?
#
loop_
_entity_poly.entity_id
_entity_poly.type
_entity_poly.pdbx_seq_one_letter_code
_entity_poly.pdbx_strand_id
1 'polypeptide(L)'
;MTLPTIGSLTIVKTLTATGALAALATIAGQALAPQLPLVAVLAYAAVGSIALLAMLTVLAILMLTIYQWILRMGGTDTQWFWFSNDPRGLVQLRGQQKRNRDRPAQH
;
A
#
# COMPACT_ATOMS: atom_id res chain seq x y z
N MET A 1 -11.51 15.71 -11.62
CA MET A 1 -10.21 15.28 -11.06
C MET A 1 -9.23 16.43 -11.28
N THR A 2 -9.17 17.36 -10.33
CA THR A 2 -8.32 18.55 -10.42
C THR A 2 -6.96 18.22 -9.82
N LEU A 3 -5.90 18.26 -10.63
CA LEU A 3 -4.54 18.08 -10.14
C LEU A 3 -4.23 19.20 -9.14
N PRO A 4 -3.71 18.87 -7.94
CA PRO A 4 -3.27 19.90 -7.01
C PRO A 4 -2.11 20.67 -7.63
N THR A 5 -2.31 21.97 -7.86
CA THR A 5 -1.22 22.88 -8.22
C THR A 5 -0.25 22.97 -7.06
N ILE A 6 0.91 22.33 -7.20
CA ILE A 6 1.98 22.39 -6.22
C ILE A 6 2.47 23.85 -6.17
N GLY A 7 2.25 24.52 -5.04
CA GLY A 7 2.69 25.90 -4.86
C GLY A 7 4.22 26.03 -4.98
N SER A 8 4.69 27.13 -5.57
CA SER A 8 6.13 27.42 -5.75
C SER A 8 6.93 27.33 -4.44
N LEU A 9 6.33 27.72 -3.32
CA LEU A 9 6.91 27.59 -1.98
C LEU A 9 7.15 26.12 -1.58
N THR A 10 6.23 25.22 -1.91
CA THR A 10 6.37 23.78 -1.63
C THR A 10 7.50 23.19 -2.46
N ILE A 11 7.62 23.58 -3.72
CA ILE A 11 8.72 23.16 -4.60
C ILE A 11 10.06 23.60 -4.01
N VAL A 12 10.19 24.87 -3.64
CA VAL A 12 11.41 25.40 -3.02
C VAL A 12 11.73 24.65 -1.73
N LYS A 13 10.74 24.43 -0.85
CA LYS A 13 10.94 23.70 0.41
C LYS A 13 11.42 22.27 0.17
N THR A 14 10.81 21.56 -0.79
CA THR A 14 11.20 20.19 -1.13
C THR A 14 12.61 20.13 -1.71
N LEU A 15 12.97 21.05 -2.61
CA LEU A 15 14.33 21.13 -3.16
C LEU A 15 15.37 21.41 -2.07
N THR A 16 15.11 22.39 -1.20
CA THR A 16 16.00 22.72 -0.08
C THR A 16 16.15 21.55 0.89
N ALA A 17 15.06 20.88 1.25
CA ALA A 17 15.09 19.71 2.13
C ALA A 17 15.89 18.56 1.50
N THR A 18 15.69 18.30 0.21
CA THR A 18 16.41 17.25 -0.53
C THR A 18 17.91 17.55 -0.57
N GLY A 19 18.29 18.79 -0.86
CA GLY A 19 19.70 19.22 -0.85
C GLY A 19 20.34 19.08 0.53
N ALA A 20 19.63 19.50 1.59
CA ALA A 20 20.11 19.36 2.96
C ALA A 20 20.33 17.89 3.36
N LEU A 21 19.40 17.01 3.01
CA LEU A 21 19.54 15.57 3.26
C LEU A 21 20.70 14.95 2.47
N ALA A 22 20.89 15.35 1.20
CA ALA A 22 22.00 14.87 0.38
C ALA A 22 23.36 15.29 0.95
N ALA A 23 23.46 16.55 1.43
CA ALA A 23 24.66 17.04 2.09
C ALA A 23 24.97 16.25 3.38
N LEU A 24 23.95 16.03 4.23
CA LEU A 24 24.10 15.24 5.44
C LEU A 24 24.53 13.80 5.14
N ALA A 25 23.90 13.14 4.17
CA ALA A 25 24.26 11.78 3.77
C ALA A 25 25.70 11.70 3.25
N THR A 26 26.16 12.71 2.52
CA THR A 26 27.53 12.78 2.01
C THR A 26 28.56 12.95 3.12
N ILE A 27 28.30 13.87 4.05
CA ILE A 27 29.17 14.11 5.22
C ILE A 27 29.23 12.86 6.11
N ALA A 28 28.06 12.26 6.40
CA ALA A 28 27.99 11.04 7.18
C ALA A 28 28.69 9.86 6.49
N GLY A 29 28.52 9.70 5.17
CA GLY A 29 29.19 8.65 4.40
C GLY A 29 30.71 8.79 4.44
N GLN A 30 31.23 10.01 4.32
CA GLN A 30 32.66 10.27 4.42
C GLN A 30 33.22 10.05 5.82
N ALA A 31 32.44 10.38 6.86
CA ALA A 31 32.83 10.08 8.23
C ALA A 31 32.82 8.57 8.52
N LEU A 32 31.95 7.80 7.87
CA LEU A 32 31.81 6.36 8.07
C LEU A 32 32.97 5.56 7.44
N ALA A 33 33.48 6.02 6.30
CA ALA A 33 34.56 5.36 5.58
C ALA A 33 35.62 6.37 5.10
N PRO A 34 36.40 6.97 6.02
CA PRO A 34 37.36 8.03 5.68
C PRO A 34 38.51 7.53 4.79
N GLN A 35 38.77 6.22 4.76
CA GLN A 35 39.78 5.63 3.87
C GLN A 35 39.35 5.49 2.41
N LEU A 36 38.06 5.67 2.09
CA LEU A 36 37.55 5.53 0.72
C LEU A 36 37.49 6.88 0.01
N PRO A 37 37.74 6.92 -1.32
CA PRO A 37 37.53 8.14 -2.08
C PRO A 37 36.04 8.50 -2.12
N LEU A 38 35.73 9.81 -2.14
CA LEU A 38 34.35 10.33 -2.13
C LEU A 38 33.46 9.66 -3.19
N VAL A 39 34.00 9.44 -4.39
CA VAL A 39 33.27 8.85 -5.52
C VAL A 39 32.81 7.43 -5.18
N ALA A 40 33.63 6.63 -4.48
CA ALA A 40 33.26 5.29 -4.08
C ALA A 40 32.13 5.32 -3.03
N VAL A 41 32.23 6.22 -2.04
CA VAL A 41 31.18 6.41 -1.02
C VAL A 41 29.84 6.80 -1.68
N LEU A 42 29.86 7.74 -2.62
CA LEU A 42 28.68 8.16 -3.36
C LEU A 42 28.13 7.04 -4.25
N ALA A 43 28.99 6.26 -4.90
CA ALA A 43 28.55 5.12 -5.71
C ALA A 43 27.86 4.05 -4.86
N TYR A 44 28.43 3.69 -3.71
CA TYR A 44 27.80 2.76 -2.77
C TYR A 44 26.50 3.31 -2.20
N ALA A 45 26.45 4.60 -1.85
CA ALA A 45 25.22 5.25 -1.40
C ALA A 45 24.12 5.22 -2.47
N ALA A 46 24.47 5.45 -3.74
CA ALA A 46 23.53 5.38 -4.86
C ALA A 46 22.99 3.96 -5.06
N VAL A 47 23.87 2.95 -5.10
CA VAL A 47 23.47 1.54 -5.21
C VAL A 47 22.61 1.12 -4.03
N GLY A 48 23.01 1.48 -2.80
CA GLY A 48 22.24 1.20 -1.59
C GLY A 48 20.86 1.85 -1.61
N SER A 49 20.74 3.09 -2.10
CA SER A 49 19.46 3.77 -2.24
C SER A 49 18.53 3.08 -3.24
N ILE A 50 19.06 2.66 -4.39
CA ILE A 50 18.30 1.90 -5.39
C ILE A 50 17.84 0.56 -4.81
N ALA A 51 18.74 -0.16 -4.13
CA ALA A 51 18.42 -1.44 -3.49
C ALA A 51 17.34 -1.28 -2.41
N LEU A 52 17.43 -0.24 -1.58
CA LEU A 52 16.42 0.07 -0.57
C LEU A 52 15.06 0.38 -1.20
N LEU A 53 15.05 1.20 -2.26
CA LEU A 53 13.82 1.54 -2.97
C LEU A 53 13.18 0.31 -3.63
N ALA A 54 13.99 -0.57 -4.24
CA ALA A 54 13.53 -1.83 -4.79
C ALA A 54 12.93 -2.74 -3.70
N MET A 55 13.62 -2.89 -2.56
CA MET A 55 13.13 -3.66 -1.41
C MET A 55 11.80 -3.12 -0.89
N LEU A 56 11.68 -1.80 -0.70
CA LEU A 56 10.45 -1.14 -0.26
C LEU A 56 9.31 -1.36 -1.26
N THR A 57 9.62 -1.30 -2.56
CA THR A 57 8.63 -1.53 -3.63
C THR A 57 8.13 -2.98 -3.61
N VAL A 58 9.03 -3.96 -3.49
CA VAL A 58 8.66 -5.38 -3.36
C VAL A 58 7.81 -5.58 -2.12
N LEU A 59 8.20 -5.02 -0.98
CA LEU A 59 7.44 -5.12 0.26
C LEU A 59 6.05 -4.49 0.13
N ALA A 60 5.95 -3.33 -0.51
CA ALA A 60 4.67 -2.69 -0.79
C ALA A 60 3.77 -3.59 -1.66
N ILE A 61 4.31 -4.15 -2.74
CA ILE A 61 3.57 -5.07 -3.62
C ILE A 61 3.10 -6.30 -2.85
N LEU A 62 3.96 -6.89 -2.01
CA LEU A 62 3.60 -8.04 -1.19
C LEU A 62 2.46 -7.70 -0.23
N MET A 63 2.56 -6.58 0.48
CA MET A 63 1.51 -6.12 1.39
C MET A 63 0.20 -5.84 0.67
N LEU A 64 0.26 -5.15 -0.47
CA LEU A 64 -0.92 -4.92 -1.31
C LEU A 64 -1.54 -6.26 -1.74
N THR A 65 -0.71 -7.21 -2.16
CA THR A 65 -1.18 -8.53 -2.58
C THR A 65 -1.86 -9.28 -1.43
N ILE A 66 -1.27 -9.25 -0.23
CA ILE A 66 -1.84 -9.85 0.98
C ILE A 66 -3.17 -9.19 1.32
N TYR A 67 -3.23 -7.86 1.34
CA TYR A 67 -4.48 -7.15 1.61
C TYR A 67 -5.55 -7.45 0.56
N GLN A 68 -5.20 -7.47 -0.73
CA GLN A 68 -6.11 -7.86 -1.80
C GLN A 68 -6.59 -9.31 -1.65
N TRP A 69 -5.72 -10.23 -1.20
CA TRP A 69 -6.09 -11.60 -0.91
C TRP A 69 -7.07 -11.68 0.28
N ILE A 70 -6.82 -10.95 1.36
CA ILE A 70 -7.73 -10.85 2.52
C ILE A 70 -9.10 -10.33 2.07
N LEU A 71 -9.14 -9.29 1.23
CA LEU A 71 -10.38 -8.74 0.69
C LEU A 71 -11.15 -9.79 -0.15
N ARG A 72 -10.45 -10.56 -0.98
CA ARG A 72 -11.05 -11.64 -1.79
C ARG A 72 -11.59 -12.80 -0.96
N MET A 73 -10.96 -13.08 0.17
CA MET A 73 -11.40 -14.12 1.12
C MET A 73 -12.53 -13.65 2.05
N GLY A 74 -13.08 -12.45 1.84
CA GLY A 74 -14.19 -11.93 2.64
C GLY A 74 -13.76 -11.21 3.93
N GLY A 75 -12.46 -10.96 4.13
CA GLY A 75 -11.94 -10.27 5.32
C GLY A 75 -12.30 -8.79 5.43
N THR A 76 -12.93 -8.21 4.40
CA THR A 76 -13.49 -6.85 4.42
C THR A 76 -14.80 -6.76 5.20
N ASP A 77 -15.45 -7.89 5.45
CA ASP A 77 -16.76 -7.89 6.08
C ASP A 77 -16.62 -8.03 7.59
N THR A 78 -16.49 -6.90 8.29
CA THR A 78 -16.56 -6.85 9.76
C THR A 78 -17.88 -7.42 10.30
N GLN A 79 -18.89 -7.61 9.44
CA GLN A 79 -20.13 -8.28 9.76
C GLN A 79 -19.89 -9.76 10.13
N TRP A 80 -18.85 -10.43 9.61
CA TRP A 80 -18.47 -11.80 10.00
C TRP A 80 -17.87 -11.90 11.41
N PHE A 81 -17.31 -10.81 11.94
CA PHE A 81 -16.80 -10.77 13.32
C PHE A 81 -17.93 -10.64 14.36
N TRP A 82 -19.09 -10.08 13.98
CA TRP A 82 -20.21 -9.86 14.91
C TRP A 82 -21.45 -10.73 14.63
N PHE A 83 -21.56 -11.33 13.45
CA PHE A 83 -22.67 -12.20 13.08
C PHE A 83 -22.14 -13.53 12.56
N SER A 84 -22.11 -14.54 13.43
CA SER A 84 -21.66 -15.91 13.14
C SER A 84 -22.56 -16.66 12.13
N ASN A 85 -23.57 -16.01 11.56
CA ASN A 85 -24.56 -16.63 10.67
C ASN A 85 -25.15 -15.58 9.72
N ASP A 86 -25.46 -15.98 8.48
CA ASP A 86 -26.18 -15.17 7.49
C ASP A 86 -27.33 -14.41 8.17
N PRO A 87 -27.51 -13.10 7.98
CA PRO A 87 -28.56 -12.34 8.64
C PRO A 87 -29.91 -13.01 8.35
N ARG A 88 -30.75 -13.19 9.38
CA ARG A 88 -32.00 -13.98 9.29
C ARG A 88 -32.88 -13.63 8.08
N GLY A 89 -32.82 -12.38 7.61
CA GLY A 89 -33.51 -11.93 6.39
C GLY A 89 -33.05 -12.64 5.10
N LEU A 90 -31.75 -12.93 4.94
CA LEU A 90 -31.21 -13.64 3.76
C LEU A 90 -31.63 -15.11 3.73
N VAL A 91 -31.71 -15.77 4.89
CA VAL A 91 -32.23 -17.14 5.02
C VAL A 91 -33.71 -17.19 4.64
N GLN A 92 -34.50 -16.20 5.09
CA GLN A 92 -35.92 -16.10 4.74
C GLN A 92 -36.13 -15.84 3.25
N LEU A 93 -35.31 -14.97 2.63
CA LEU A 93 -35.36 -14.70 1.19
C LEU A 93 -35.00 -15.93 0.34
N ARG A 94 -33.97 -16.71 0.73
CA ARG A 94 -33.64 -17.98 0.05
C ARG A 94 -34.78 -19.00 0.20
N GLY A 95 -35.40 -19.09 1.37
CA GLY A 95 -36.55 -19.96 1.62
C GLY A 95 -37.77 -19.58 0.78
N GLN A 96 -38.06 -18.28 0.65
CA GLN A 96 -39.14 -17.76 -0.18
C GLN A 96 -38.88 -17.96 -1.68
N GLN A 97 -37.65 -17.72 -2.15
CA GLN A 97 -37.29 -18.00 -3.55
C GLN A 97 -37.43 -19.48 -3.88
N LYS A 98 -36.97 -20.38 -3.00
CA LYS A 98 -37.11 -21.82 -3.19
C LYS A 98 -38.59 -22.22 -3.22
N ARG A 99 -39.40 -21.68 -2.29
CA ARG A 99 -40.85 -21.91 -2.24
C ARG A 99 -41.59 -21.38 -3.47
N ASN A 100 -41.18 -20.24 -4.03
CA ASN A 100 -41.77 -19.68 -5.25
C ASN A 100 -41.36 -20.46 -6.50
N ARG A 101 -40.14 -21.00 -6.53
CA ARG A 101 -39.66 -21.87 -7.62
C ARG A 101 -40.39 -23.23 -7.65
N ASP A 102 -40.73 -23.76 -6.48
CA ASP A 102 -41.41 -25.05 -6.33
C ASP A 102 -42.94 -24.94 -6.41
N ARG A 103 -43.49 -23.73 -6.64
CA ARG A 103 -44.93 -23.50 -6.77
C ARG A 103 -45.35 -23.81 -8.22
N PRO A 104 -46.14 -24.89 -8.47
CA PRO A 104 -46.60 -25.18 -9.82
C PRO A 104 -47.48 -24.03 -10.32
N ALA A 105 -47.28 -23.64 -11.59
CA ALA A 105 -48.11 -22.64 -12.25
C ALA A 105 -49.56 -23.13 -12.26
N GLN A 106 -50.37 -22.56 -11.38
CA GLN A 106 -51.82 -22.77 -11.39
C GLN A 106 -52.38 -21.89 -12.50
N HIS A 107 -52.73 -22.53 -13.61
CA HIS A 107 -53.64 -22.01 -14.63
C HIS A 107 -55.07 -22.05 -14.11
#